data_AF-A0A8T1A2Q7-F1
#
_entry.id   AF-A0A8T1A2Q7-F1
#
_cell.length_a   1.000
_cell.length_b   1.000
_cell.length_c   1.000
_cell.angle_alpha   90.00
_cell.angle_beta   90.00
_cell.angle_gamma   90.00
#
_symmetry.space_group_name_H-M   'P 1'
#
loop_
_entity.id
_entity.type
_entity.pdbx_description
1 polymer ?
#
loop_
_entity_poly.entity_id
_entity_poly.type
_entity_poly.pdbx_seq_one_letter_code
_entity_poly.pdbx_strand_id
1 'polypeptide(L)'
;MPSEEDDAVSTYPTICATQARSLLRRAVPISVDGSNDLGMSASAAAVRICEQATSDAPSKCLADTQHNRALSTKLRVQLCQRATSNSPQLCVRSLRKFVHVRRMGIDDAVMICRQTESPGPAECAAELFRATAFVTGKIAAQLCHATKTLEPARCFVDSPTFFDDELKVLLCNQAESSAPASCAAYMISRFTNQPSMKVSLCRGATSAAPAACAIEAPFGMDETSVVELCRSAESIAPARCAQGVPTSLRVPWHTVAQVCARATSTLPGRCLAHHVRHSRLHFHALDENRIVAECRLAVAQPAALRIAKASYNCLELCPMCPLQLVLEVLDQYGHPMTDSHYEARGTDAVHVNAAYTGSYDKQHEYIHRRQPALHGPSYAKIVNGSAVFSNLLFTGAGIFTLAFHAGQGFTEEVARVVVHPDRTAEALQTRCEKLFSRFQCSAQSPTSSKRDYQRTEMQMLLLPRELQLSAVPCGQYWMDNIGGLVFSGFSAPNHLLYALPRPLYELFTSMDMPRAEMSAWALLGLKEGESSRAVIRRAYHQRSLQWHPDKWHALAAALPPVWQQELVGIYALITQAYDQLTR
;
A
#
# COMPACT_ATOMS: atom_id res chain seq x y z
N MET A 1 44.61 -31.97 -4.63
CA MET A 1 45.97 -31.42 -4.56
C MET A 1 45.97 -30.35 -3.49
N PRO A 2 46.55 -30.59 -2.31
CA PRO A 2 46.76 -29.56 -1.30
C PRO A 2 47.95 -28.69 -1.75
N SER A 3 47.75 -27.37 -1.75
CA SER A 3 48.70 -26.33 -2.15
C SER A 3 49.80 -26.15 -1.09
N GLU A 4 51.07 -26.14 -1.53
CA GLU A 4 52.30 -25.88 -0.74
C GLU A 4 52.42 -24.43 -0.19
N GLU A 5 51.32 -23.74 0.11
CA GLU A 5 51.36 -22.34 0.58
C GLU A 5 51.34 -22.19 2.12
N ASP A 6 51.09 -23.25 2.89
CA ASP A 6 50.93 -23.15 4.34
C ASP A 6 52.25 -23.13 5.15
N ASP A 7 53.40 -23.44 4.55
CA ASP A 7 54.69 -23.49 5.27
C ASP A 7 55.43 -22.13 5.36
N ALA A 8 55.00 -21.10 4.61
CA ALA A 8 55.66 -19.79 4.62
C ALA A 8 55.27 -18.92 5.84
N VAL A 9 54.09 -19.13 6.44
CA VAL A 9 53.53 -18.30 7.53
C VAL A 9 54.35 -18.41 8.83
N SER A 10 55.11 -19.50 9.00
CA SER A 10 55.89 -19.79 10.22
C SER A 10 57.18 -18.96 10.36
N THR A 11 57.73 -18.41 9.26
CA THR A 11 59.08 -17.81 9.29
C THR A 11 59.11 -16.30 9.59
N TYR A 12 58.02 -15.57 9.32
CA TYR A 12 57.99 -14.10 9.49
C TYR A 12 58.21 -13.61 10.93
N PRO A 13 57.57 -14.19 11.97
CA PRO A 13 57.78 -13.75 13.34
C PRO A 13 59.26 -13.85 13.76
N THR A 14 59.95 -14.92 13.34
CA THR A 14 61.35 -15.19 13.68
C THR A 14 62.30 -14.20 13.00
N ILE A 15 62.10 -13.93 11.71
CA ILE A 15 62.90 -12.96 10.96
C ILE A 15 62.70 -11.56 11.55
N CYS A 16 61.45 -11.15 11.73
CA CYS A 16 61.10 -9.87 12.34
C CYS A 16 61.74 -9.71 13.73
N ALA A 17 61.60 -10.72 14.61
CA ALA A 17 62.13 -10.66 15.97
C ALA A 17 63.66 -10.55 16.00
N THR A 18 64.36 -11.23 15.09
CA THR A 18 65.82 -11.18 15.00
C THR A 18 66.30 -9.78 14.59
N GLN A 19 65.67 -9.19 13.58
CA GLN A 19 65.98 -7.82 13.14
C GLN A 19 65.62 -6.79 14.22
N ALA A 20 64.41 -6.86 14.78
CA ALA A 20 63.93 -5.96 15.84
C ALA A 20 64.85 -5.99 17.06
N ARG A 21 65.34 -7.18 17.46
CA ARG A 21 66.31 -7.33 18.57
C ARG A 21 67.61 -6.58 18.29
N SER A 22 68.14 -6.66 17.08
CA SER A 22 69.37 -5.94 16.68
C SER A 22 69.19 -4.43 16.75
N LEU A 23 68.07 -3.93 16.21
CA LEU A 23 67.72 -2.51 16.22
C LEU A 23 67.53 -1.97 17.64
N LEU A 24 66.79 -2.71 18.49
CA LEU A 24 66.56 -2.33 19.88
C LEU A 24 67.86 -2.33 20.70
N ARG A 25 68.75 -3.31 20.51
CA ARG A 25 70.06 -3.33 21.18
C ARG A 25 70.93 -2.12 20.87
N ARG A 26 70.87 -1.61 19.63
CA ARG A 26 71.58 -0.37 19.25
C ARG A 26 70.95 0.88 19.84
N ALA A 27 69.63 0.85 20.09
CA ALA A 27 68.86 1.98 20.59
C ALA A 27 68.86 2.11 22.12
N VAL A 28 69.15 1.03 22.87
CA VAL A 28 69.33 1.10 24.32
C VAL A 28 70.79 1.43 24.61
N PRO A 29 71.13 2.68 24.97
CA PRO A 29 72.45 2.95 25.53
C PRO A 29 72.62 2.08 26.78
N ILE A 30 73.80 1.50 26.96
CA ILE A 30 74.15 0.73 28.16
C ILE A 30 74.15 1.74 29.32
N SER A 31 72.97 1.92 29.93
CA SER A 31 72.79 2.80 31.08
C SER A 31 73.40 2.10 32.28
N VAL A 32 74.41 2.73 32.87
CA VAL A 32 75.13 2.22 34.05
C VAL A 32 74.21 2.19 35.28
N ASP A 33 73.10 2.93 35.28
CA ASP A 33 72.17 3.06 36.42
C ASP A 33 70.97 2.08 36.42
N GLY A 34 70.97 1.04 35.57
CA GLY A 34 70.04 -0.10 35.68
C GLY A 34 68.55 0.18 35.39
N SER A 35 68.12 1.44 35.26
CA SER A 35 66.77 1.82 34.86
C SER A 35 66.65 1.79 33.32
N ASN A 36 66.20 0.66 32.77
CA ASN A 36 65.84 0.55 31.36
C ASN A 36 64.45 1.15 31.13
N ASP A 37 64.38 2.22 30.34
CA ASP A 37 63.15 2.93 29.93
C ASP A 37 62.09 2.03 29.26
N LEU A 38 62.52 0.86 28.77
CA LEU A 38 61.66 -0.20 28.21
C LEU A 38 60.88 -1.00 29.27
N GLY A 39 61.37 -1.09 30.50
CA GLY A 39 60.84 -2.01 31.52
C GLY A 39 60.98 -3.51 31.17
N MET A 40 61.67 -3.85 30.08
CA MET A 40 61.89 -5.23 29.62
C MET A 40 63.17 -5.35 28.76
N SER A 41 63.66 -6.59 28.55
CA SER A 41 64.82 -6.84 27.71
C SER A 41 64.53 -6.56 26.23
N ALA A 42 65.56 -6.20 25.45
CA ALA A 42 65.44 -5.98 24.01
C ALA A 42 64.89 -7.21 23.26
N SER A 43 65.18 -8.43 23.75
CA SER A 43 64.64 -9.67 23.21
C SER A 43 63.14 -9.81 23.46
N ALA A 44 62.67 -9.53 24.68
CA ALA A 44 61.24 -9.58 25.02
C ALA A 44 60.44 -8.54 24.23
N ALA A 45 60.98 -7.32 24.09
CA ALA A 45 60.36 -6.28 23.27
C ALA A 45 60.31 -6.67 21.78
N ALA A 46 61.37 -7.27 21.23
CA ALA A 46 61.38 -7.76 19.85
C ALA A 46 60.32 -8.83 19.60
N VAL A 47 60.17 -9.79 20.53
CA VAL A 47 59.09 -10.79 20.46
C VAL A 47 57.73 -10.10 20.49
N ARG A 48 57.48 -9.19 21.44
CA ARG A 48 56.19 -8.48 21.56
C ARG A 48 55.79 -7.70 20.29
N ILE A 49 56.76 -7.17 19.56
CA ILE A 49 56.53 -6.42 18.32
C ILE A 49 56.17 -7.36 17.16
N CYS A 50 56.78 -8.54 17.12
CA CYS A 50 56.75 -9.46 16.00
C CYS A 50 55.87 -10.71 16.21
N GLU A 51 55.32 -10.92 17.41
CA GLU A 51 54.55 -12.12 17.80
C GLU A 51 53.37 -12.42 16.86
N GLN A 52 52.74 -11.37 16.31
CA GLN A 52 51.60 -11.48 15.39
C GLN A 52 51.93 -10.92 14.00
N ALA A 53 53.21 -10.84 13.65
CA ALA A 53 53.63 -10.24 12.38
C ALA A 53 53.37 -11.21 11.22
N THR A 54 52.58 -10.77 10.25
CA THR A 54 52.39 -11.45 8.97
C THR A 54 53.39 -10.98 7.90
N SER A 55 54.26 -10.01 8.24
CA SER A 55 55.27 -9.46 7.34
C SER A 55 56.44 -8.87 8.14
N ASP A 56 57.50 -8.45 7.44
CA ASP A 56 58.65 -7.72 8.02
C ASP A 56 58.35 -6.22 8.25
N ALA A 57 57.09 -5.81 8.28
CA ALA A 57 56.70 -4.41 8.48
C ALA A 57 57.04 -3.86 9.89
N PRO A 58 56.90 -4.61 11.00
CA PRO A 58 57.23 -4.09 12.34
C PRO A 58 58.72 -3.77 12.52
N SER A 59 59.61 -4.63 12.01
CA SER A 59 61.06 -4.42 12.03
C SER A 59 61.47 -3.24 11.14
N LYS A 60 60.87 -3.10 9.95
CA LYS A 60 61.06 -1.92 9.08
C LYS A 60 60.59 -0.62 9.74
N CYS A 61 59.43 -0.64 10.40
CA CYS A 61 58.96 0.49 11.20
C CYS A 61 59.96 0.89 12.30
N LEU A 62 60.55 -0.09 13.00
CA LEU A 62 61.60 0.19 14.00
C LEU A 62 62.86 0.79 13.38
N ALA A 63 63.29 0.29 12.22
CA ALA A 63 64.46 0.81 11.51
C ALA A 63 64.25 2.28 11.11
N ASP A 64 63.10 2.58 10.49
CA ASP A 64 62.75 3.93 10.03
C ASP A 64 62.62 4.94 11.18
N THR A 65 62.22 4.47 12.37
CA THR A 65 62.03 5.33 13.55
C THR A 65 63.27 5.47 14.43
N GLN A 66 64.34 4.73 14.14
CA GLN A 66 65.57 4.69 14.96
C GLN A 66 66.23 6.07 15.09
N HIS A 67 66.21 6.88 14.04
CA HIS A 67 66.81 8.21 14.03
C HIS A 67 65.91 9.31 14.63
N ASN A 68 64.67 8.99 15.01
CA ASN A 68 63.77 9.95 15.61
C ASN A 68 64.07 10.13 17.10
N ARG A 69 64.80 11.19 17.45
CA ARG A 69 65.18 11.53 18.83
C ARG A 69 63.99 11.86 19.73
N ALA A 70 62.84 12.23 19.17
CA ALA A 70 61.63 12.51 19.96
C ALA A 70 60.95 11.23 20.46
N LEU A 71 61.17 10.09 19.80
CA LEU A 71 60.57 8.80 20.19
C LEU A 71 61.50 8.07 21.17
N SER A 72 61.03 7.88 22.41
CA SER A 72 61.67 6.95 23.34
C SER A 72 61.59 5.52 22.82
N THR A 73 62.46 4.63 23.31
CA THR A 73 62.47 3.24 22.86
C THR A 73 61.13 2.56 23.18
N LYS A 74 60.51 2.88 24.31
CA LYS A 74 59.16 2.41 24.68
C LYS A 74 58.09 2.85 23.67
N LEU A 75 58.13 4.11 23.22
CA LEU A 75 57.20 4.63 22.22
C LEU A 75 57.41 4.03 20.83
N ARG A 76 58.67 3.76 20.43
CA ARG A 76 58.95 3.04 19.17
C ARG A 76 58.34 1.65 19.17
N VAL A 77 58.48 0.92 20.28
CA VAL A 77 57.87 -0.40 20.46
C VAL A 77 56.34 -0.30 20.34
N GLN A 78 55.71 0.65 21.02
CA GLN A 78 54.25 0.85 20.95
C GLN A 78 53.76 1.22 19.55
N LEU A 79 54.51 2.06 18.83
CA LEU A 79 54.16 2.50 17.48
C LEU A 79 54.22 1.35 16.46
N CYS A 80 55.29 0.54 16.52
CA CYS A 80 55.56 -0.49 15.53
C CYS A 80 54.94 -1.86 15.88
N GLN A 81 54.40 -2.02 17.09
CA GLN A 81 53.70 -3.24 17.48
C GLN A 81 52.50 -3.50 16.55
N ARG A 82 52.45 -4.70 15.93
CA ARG A 82 51.41 -5.11 14.97
C ARG A 82 51.33 -4.24 13.69
N ALA A 83 52.41 -3.57 13.31
CA ALA A 83 52.44 -2.87 12.03
C ALA A 83 52.32 -3.88 10.86
N THR A 84 51.37 -3.66 9.96
CA THR A 84 51.20 -4.46 8.72
C THR A 84 51.88 -3.81 7.51
N SER A 85 52.19 -2.51 7.61
CA SER A 85 52.84 -1.70 6.57
C SER A 85 53.75 -0.62 7.19
N ASN A 86 54.26 0.30 6.37
CA ASN A 86 55.02 1.47 6.81
C ASN A 86 54.14 2.67 7.24
N SER A 87 52.82 2.50 7.31
CA SER A 87 51.88 3.56 7.64
C SER A 87 52.07 4.16 9.05
N PRO A 88 52.36 3.40 10.13
CA PRO A 88 52.55 3.97 11.46
C PRO A 88 53.68 5.02 11.54
N GLN A 89 54.85 4.72 10.94
CA GLN A 89 55.97 5.68 10.95
C GLN A 89 55.71 6.90 10.05
N LEU A 90 55.05 6.71 8.89
CA LEU A 90 54.67 7.82 8.01
C LEU A 90 53.66 8.74 8.69
N CYS A 91 52.69 8.15 9.40
CA CYS A 91 51.72 8.89 10.22
C CYS A 91 52.41 9.77 11.28
N VAL A 92 53.34 9.22 12.08
CA VAL A 92 54.05 10.03 13.10
C VAL A 92 54.91 11.10 12.46
N ARG A 93 55.55 10.81 11.32
CA ARG A 93 56.34 11.79 10.57
C ARG A 93 55.47 12.98 10.13
N SER A 94 54.24 12.74 9.66
CA SER A 94 53.29 13.79 9.28
C SER A 94 52.83 14.64 10.47
N LEU A 95 52.75 14.06 11.66
CA LEU A 95 52.37 14.77 12.90
C LEU A 95 53.51 15.56 13.56
N ARG A 96 54.77 15.32 13.15
CA ARG A 96 55.95 15.93 13.77
C ARG A 96 55.90 17.47 13.82
N LYS A 97 55.31 18.11 12.81
CA LYS A 97 55.15 19.58 12.81
C LYS A 97 54.35 20.08 14.03
N PHE A 98 53.29 19.36 14.42
CA PHE A 98 52.45 19.70 15.56
C PHE A 98 53.12 19.41 16.91
N VAL A 99 53.95 18.36 16.95
CA VAL A 99 54.80 18.07 18.12
C VAL A 99 55.84 19.17 18.33
N HIS A 100 56.49 19.65 17.26
CA HIS A 100 57.49 20.72 17.35
C HIS A 100 56.89 22.06 17.83
N VAL A 101 55.69 22.42 17.36
CA VAL A 101 54.99 23.62 17.85
C VAL A 101 54.26 23.40 19.18
N ARG A 102 54.50 22.26 19.86
CA ARG A 102 53.95 21.89 21.18
C ARG A 102 52.42 21.89 21.24
N ARG A 103 51.74 21.66 20.11
CA ARG A 103 50.28 21.48 20.08
C ARG A 103 49.85 20.06 20.48
N MET A 104 50.80 19.11 20.45
CA MET A 104 50.57 17.69 20.74
C MET A 104 51.82 17.08 21.37
N GLY A 105 51.64 16.17 22.34
CA GLY A 105 52.73 15.38 22.89
C GLY A 105 53.16 14.25 21.93
N ILE A 106 54.40 13.78 22.03
CA ILE A 106 54.84 12.65 21.20
C ILE A 106 54.08 11.35 21.54
N ASP A 107 53.66 11.18 22.80
CA ASP A 107 52.82 10.06 23.24
C ASP A 107 51.46 10.07 22.54
N ASP A 108 50.82 11.24 22.42
CA ASP A 108 49.54 11.41 21.70
C ASP A 108 49.70 11.09 20.21
N ALA A 109 50.80 11.54 19.58
CA ALA A 109 51.09 11.24 18.18
C ALA A 109 51.27 9.73 17.95
N VAL A 110 51.94 9.03 18.87
CA VAL A 110 52.07 7.56 18.82
C VAL A 110 50.72 6.88 19.06
N MET A 111 49.89 7.40 19.97
CA MET A 111 48.54 6.89 20.21
C MET A 111 47.68 6.98 18.93
N ILE A 112 47.75 8.09 18.19
CA ILE A 112 47.06 8.26 16.91
C ILE A 112 47.51 7.23 15.88
N CYS A 113 48.83 7.05 15.76
CA CYS A 113 49.43 6.34 14.63
C CYS A 113 49.67 4.85 14.85
N ARG A 114 49.53 4.33 16.08
CA ARG A 114 49.69 2.89 16.33
C ARG A 114 48.63 2.10 15.57
N GLN A 115 49.01 0.94 15.02
CA GLN A 115 48.12 0.02 14.29
C GLN A 115 47.38 0.65 13.10
N THR A 116 47.86 1.76 12.55
CA THR A 116 47.25 2.35 11.34
C THR A 116 47.70 1.64 10.08
N GLU A 117 46.76 1.42 9.15
CA GLU A 117 47.03 0.91 7.80
C GLU A 117 47.24 2.04 6.78
N SER A 118 46.88 3.28 7.14
CA SER A 118 46.88 4.44 6.23
C SER A 118 47.38 5.73 6.91
N PRO A 119 47.65 6.81 6.16
CA PRO A 119 47.94 8.13 6.75
C PRO A 119 46.70 8.84 7.32
N GLY A 120 45.49 8.26 7.19
CA GLY A 120 44.21 8.85 7.62
C GLY A 120 44.20 9.42 9.04
N PRO A 121 44.76 8.76 10.07
CA PRO A 121 44.85 9.32 11.43
C PRO A 121 45.64 10.63 11.51
N ALA A 122 46.72 10.75 10.74
CA ALA A 122 47.51 11.97 10.69
C ALA A 122 46.79 13.09 9.95
N GLU A 123 46.06 12.77 8.87
CA GLU A 123 45.24 13.72 8.12
C GLU A 123 44.07 14.25 8.96
N CYS A 124 43.38 13.37 9.69
CA CYS A 124 42.35 13.73 10.66
C CYS A 124 42.88 14.72 11.71
N ALA A 125 43.99 14.41 12.37
CA ALA A 125 44.55 15.29 13.40
C ALA A 125 45.07 16.61 12.81
N ALA A 126 45.63 16.58 11.60
CA ALA A 126 46.04 17.78 10.89
C ALA A 126 44.85 18.71 10.58
N GLU A 127 43.72 18.14 10.15
CA GLU A 127 42.51 18.90 9.88
C GLU A 127 41.92 19.50 11.17
N LEU A 128 41.88 18.72 12.25
CA LEU A 128 41.41 19.18 13.55
C LEU A 128 42.21 20.38 14.08
N PHE A 129 43.53 20.31 14.00
CA PHE A 129 44.41 21.40 14.39
C PHE A 129 44.35 22.61 13.46
N ARG A 130 43.99 22.41 12.19
CA ARG A 130 43.79 23.50 11.23
C ARG A 130 42.51 24.26 11.53
N ALA A 131 41.43 23.54 11.83
CA ALA A 131 40.12 24.12 12.06
C ALA A 131 39.95 24.75 13.46
N THR A 132 40.68 24.26 14.47
CA THR A 132 40.51 24.71 15.86
C THR A 132 41.85 24.97 16.52
N ALA A 133 41.99 26.11 17.23
CA ALA A 133 43.21 26.46 17.95
C ALA A 133 43.30 25.78 19.33
N PHE A 134 42.16 25.49 19.96
CA PHE A 134 42.05 25.15 21.38
C PHE A 134 42.11 23.64 21.70
N VAL A 135 42.06 22.77 20.68
CA VAL A 135 42.05 21.32 20.89
C VAL A 135 43.42 20.81 21.36
N THR A 136 43.41 19.95 22.37
CA THR A 136 44.62 19.32 22.92
C THR A 136 45.02 18.08 22.13
N GLY A 137 46.31 17.70 22.21
CA GLY A 137 46.83 16.47 21.61
C GLY A 137 46.07 15.21 22.06
N LYS A 138 45.65 15.15 23.32
CA LYS A 138 44.87 14.03 23.88
C LYS A 138 43.50 13.87 23.20
N ILE A 139 42.78 14.97 22.97
CA ILE A 139 41.49 14.97 22.28
C ILE A 139 41.68 14.52 20.82
N ALA A 140 42.69 15.07 20.13
CA ALA A 140 43.04 14.63 18.78
C ALA A 140 43.37 13.12 18.74
N ALA A 141 44.06 12.61 19.77
CA ALA A 141 44.38 11.21 19.88
C ALA A 141 43.18 10.30 20.08
N GLN A 142 42.24 10.70 20.93
CA GLN A 142 41.00 9.94 21.12
C GLN A 142 40.10 9.95 19.89
N LEU A 143 40.04 11.07 19.16
CA LEU A 143 39.17 11.25 17.99
C LEU A 143 39.72 10.57 16.73
N CYS A 144 41.02 10.71 16.46
CA CYS A 144 41.64 10.31 15.21
C CYS A 144 42.32 8.93 15.28
N HIS A 145 42.29 8.25 16.42
CA HIS A 145 42.83 6.88 16.51
C HIS A 145 42.03 5.92 15.62
N ALA A 146 42.74 5.11 14.81
CA ALA A 146 42.18 4.09 13.92
C ALA A 146 41.22 4.60 12.82
N THR A 147 41.12 5.92 12.59
CA THR A 147 40.34 6.45 11.46
C THR A 147 41.04 6.20 10.12
N LYS A 148 40.27 5.98 9.06
CA LYS A 148 40.78 5.90 7.68
C LYS A 148 40.64 7.22 6.93
N THR A 149 39.85 8.15 7.47
CA THR A 149 39.49 9.42 6.81
C THR A 149 39.61 10.59 7.79
N LEU A 150 39.52 11.81 7.25
CA LEU A 150 39.49 13.05 8.03
C LEU A 150 38.09 13.43 8.56
N GLU A 151 37.07 12.60 8.30
CA GLU A 151 35.67 12.88 8.65
C GLU A 151 35.39 13.00 10.15
N PRO A 152 36.04 12.24 11.07
CA PRO A 152 35.90 12.49 12.50
C PRO A 152 36.27 13.91 12.91
N ALA A 153 37.31 14.49 12.29
CA ALA A 153 37.71 15.87 12.55
C ALA A 153 36.68 16.88 12.03
N ARG A 154 36.12 16.67 10.83
CA ARG A 154 35.03 17.51 10.29
C ARG A 154 33.80 17.45 11.16
N CYS A 155 33.38 16.25 11.54
CA CYS A 155 32.30 16.05 12.51
C CYS A 155 32.56 16.83 13.81
N PHE A 156 33.76 16.75 14.37
CA PHE A 156 34.10 17.45 15.61
C PHE A 156 33.97 18.97 15.48
N VAL A 157 34.41 19.53 14.35
CA VAL A 157 34.34 20.97 14.04
C VAL A 157 32.89 21.41 13.85
N ASP A 158 32.09 20.62 13.12
CA ASP A 158 30.68 20.91 12.83
C ASP A 158 29.76 20.64 14.05
N SER A 159 30.28 19.98 15.09
CA SER A 159 29.51 19.64 16.29
C SER A 159 29.04 20.90 17.03
N PRO A 160 27.84 20.87 17.65
CA PRO A 160 27.29 22.03 18.32
C PRO A 160 28.25 22.66 19.33
N THR A 161 28.31 24.00 19.35
CA THR A 161 29.27 24.75 20.17
C THR A 161 29.06 24.61 21.67
N PHE A 162 27.85 24.23 22.10
CA PHE A 162 27.53 23.98 23.50
C PHE A 162 27.97 22.59 24.01
N PHE A 163 28.50 21.72 23.14
CA PHE A 163 29.17 20.49 23.57
C PHE A 163 30.60 20.78 23.97
N ASP A 164 31.02 20.21 25.10
CA ASP A 164 32.43 20.13 25.46
C ASP A 164 33.19 19.17 24.53
N ASP A 165 34.51 19.23 24.59
CA ASP A 165 35.38 18.43 23.74
C ASP A 165 35.19 16.91 23.97
N GLU A 166 34.85 16.48 25.19
CA GLU A 166 34.65 15.06 25.50
C GLU A 166 33.38 14.51 24.83
N LEU A 167 32.28 15.27 24.86
CA LEU A 167 31.04 14.92 24.18
C LEU A 167 31.19 14.95 22.66
N LYS A 168 31.96 15.91 22.12
CA LYS A 168 32.29 15.95 20.68
C LYS A 168 33.09 14.73 20.26
N VAL A 169 34.07 14.30 21.06
CA VAL A 169 34.79 13.04 20.82
C VAL A 169 33.83 11.84 20.85
N LEU A 170 32.96 11.75 21.85
CA LEU A 170 31.99 10.65 21.94
C LEU A 170 31.02 10.60 20.75
N LEU A 171 30.65 11.76 20.20
CA LEU A 171 29.78 11.87 19.04
C LEU A 171 30.48 11.46 17.74
N CYS A 172 31.71 11.92 17.55
CA CYS A 172 32.40 11.90 16.26
C CYS A 172 33.48 10.82 16.12
N ASN A 173 33.81 10.10 17.19
CA ASN A 173 34.74 8.99 17.11
C ASN A 173 34.21 7.91 16.13
N GLN A 174 35.04 7.55 15.14
CA GLN A 174 34.72 6.64 14.03
C GLN A 174 33.62 7.15 13.07
N ALA A 175 33.35 8.45 13.03
CA ALA A 175 32.40 9.01 12.09
C ALA A 175 32.89 8.88 10.63
N GLU A 176 32.04 8.37 9.74
CA GLU A 176 32.30 8.25 8.30
C GLU A 176 31.96 9.54 7.52
N SER A 177 31.28 10.50 8.17
CA SER A 177 30.93 11.82 7.64
C SER A 177 30.68 12.81 8.78
N SER A 178 30.35 14.07 8.48
CA SER A 178 29.86 15.06 9.46
C SER A 178 28.39 14.88 9.86
N ALA A 179 27.72 13.81 9.41
CA ALA A 179 26.31 13.56 9.71
C ALA A 179 25.99 13.44 11.22
N PRO A 180 26.81 12.84 12.10
CA PRO A 180 26.54 12.82 13.54
C PRO A 180 26.42 14.22 14.15
N ALA A 181 27.29 15.15 13.72
CA ALA A 181 27.24 16.54 14.12
C ALA A 181 25.97 17.25 13.62
N SER A 182 25.62 17.03 12.35
CA SER A 182 24.39 17.57 11.76
C SER A 182 23.12 17.05 12.45
N CYS A 183 23.10 15.76 12.79
CA CYS A 183 22.05 15.14 13.60
C CYS A 183 21.94 15.82 14.98
N ALA A 184 23.06 16.01 15.69
CA ALA A 184 23.08 16.61 17.01
C ALA A 184 22.62 18.09 16.97
N ALA A 185 22.97 18.82 15.91
CA ALA A 185 22.58 20.20 15.69
C ALA A 185 21.07 20.36 15.43
N TYR A 186 20.42 19.39 14.78
CA TYR A 186 18.97 19.42 14.51
C TYR A 186 18.13 19.19 15.78
N MET A 187 18.70 18.55 16.81
CA MET A 187 18.03 18.17 18.06
C MET A 187 17.99 19.28 19.13
N ILE A 188 17.60 20.50 18.78
CA ILE A 188 17.59 21.63 19.74
C ILE A 188 16.44 21.51 20.75
N SER A 189 15.24 21.14 20.29
CA SER A 189 14.01 21.24 21.09
C SER A 189 13.69 20.01 21.94
N ARG A 190 13.98 18.79 21.48
CA ARG A 190 13.54 17.56 22.16
C ARG A 190 14.39 17.20 23.39
N PHE A 191 15.69 17.51 23.38
CA PHE A 191 16.64 17.19 24.45
C PHE A 191 17.34 18.45 24.96
N THR A 192 16.60 19.46 25.42
CA THR A 192 17.17 20.78 25.71
C THR A 192 18.35 20.73 26.68
N ASN A 193 18.25 19.93 27.75
CA ASN A 193 19.22 19.91 28.85
C ASN A 193 20.00 18.58 28.99
N GLN A 194 19.98 17.72 27.97
CA GLN A 194 20.60 16.39 28.04
C GLN A 194 21.55 16.14 26.86
N PRO A 195 22.76 16.72 26.87
CA PRO A 195 23.70 16.58 25.76
C PRO A 195 24.17 15.13 25.56
N SER A 196 24.29 14.34 26.62
CA SER A 196 24.63 12.91 26.55
C SER A 196 23.60 12.07 25.77
N MET A 197 22.30 12.41 25.88
CA MET A 197 21.24 11.75 25.11
C MET A 197 21.30 12.12 23.63
N LYS A 198 21.61 13.40 23.30
CA LYS A 198 21.87 13.81 21.91
C LYS A 198 23.04 13.06 21.29
N VAL A 199 24.13 12.90 22.04
CA VAL A 199 25.29 12.11 21.61
C VAL A 199 24.91 10.64 21.43
N SER A 200 24.15 10.07 22.36
CA SER A 200 23.72 8.67 22.28
C SER A 200 22.83 8.40 21.06
N LEU A 201 21.94 9.33 20.73
CA LEU A 201 21.08 9.26 19.54
C LEU A 201 21.86 9.39 18.23
N CYS A 202 22.78 10.35 18.14
CA CYS A 202 23.42 10.73 16.88
C CYS A 202 24.76 10.04 16.60
N ARG A 203 25.36 9.36 17.58
CA ARG A 203 26.61 8.62 17.39
C ARG A 203 26.43 7.52 16.35
N GLY A 204 27.25 7.56 15.29
CA GLY A 204 27.21 6.62 14.16
C GLY A 204 26.14 6.93 13.13
N ALA A 205 25.44 8.08 13.22
CA ALA A 205 24.46 8.48 12.23
C ALA A 205 25.12 8.78 10.88
N THR A 206 24.53 8.26 9.80
CA THR A 206 24.94 8.55 8.42
C THR A 206 24.15 9.70 7.78
N SER A 207 23.09 10.17 8.45
CA SER A 207 22.26 11.31 8.05
C SER A 207 21.64 12.00 9.28
N ALA A 208 20.82 13.04 9.07
CA ALA A 208 20.02 13.66 10.14
C ALA A 208 18.73 12.88 10.49
N ALA A 209 18.49 11.71 9.90
CA ALA A 209 17.27 10.93 10.10
C ALA A 209 16.99 10.52 11.58
N PRO A 210 18.00 10.13 12.41
CA PRO A 210 17.77 9.89 13.84
C PRO A 210 17.19 11.09 14.57
N ALA A 211 17.62 12.30 14.21
CA ALA A 211 17.09 13.53 14.78
C ALA A 211 15.64 13.81 14.33
N ALA A 212 15.37 13.66 13.04
CA ALA A 212 14.00 13.80 12.50
C ALA A 212 13.03 12.78 13.14
N CYS A 213 13.48 11.53 13.31
CA CYS A 213 12.73 10.50 14.04
C CYS A 213 12.43 10.93 15.48
N ALA A 214 13.43 11.43 16.21
CA ALA A 214 13.25 11.81 17.60
C ALA A 214 12.35 13.04 17.79
N ILE A 215 12.31 13.96 16.81
CA ILE A 215 11.37 15.09 16.79
C ILE A 215 9.93 14.60 16.58
N GLU A 216 9.73 13.66 15.66
CA GLU A 216 8.41 13.05 15.37
C GLU A 216 7.97 12.03 16.44
N ALA A 217 8.86 11.61 17.35
CA ALA A 217 8.52 10.62 18.36
C ALA A 217 7.36 11.11 19.27
N PRO A 218 6.43 10.21 19.66
CA PRO A 218 5.24 10.56 20.46
C PRO A 218 5.56 11.46 21.66
N PHE A 219 4.71 12.46 21.91
CA PHE A 219 4.80 13.28 23.12
C PHE A 219 4.60 12.42 24.38
N GLY A 220 5.42 12.64 25.40
CA GLY A 220 5.39 11.88 26.66
C GLY A 220 6.24 10.59 26.68
N MET A 221 6.86 10.21 25.55
CA MET A 221 7.90 9.18 25.53
C MET A 221 9.17 9.71 26.22
N ASP A 222 9.70 8.92 27.16
CA ASP A 222 10.92 9.26 27.90
C ASP A 222 12.16 9.27 27.00
N GLU A 223 13.21 9.96 27.42
CA GLU A 223 14.38 10.21 26.58
C GLU A 223 15.15 8.93 26.22
N THR A 224 15.19 7.95 27.13
CA THR A 224 15.87 6.67 26.87
C THR A 224 15.14 5.85 25.80
N SER A 225 13.80 5.80 25.86
CA SER A 225 12.97 5.16 24.84
C SER A 225 13.08 5.87 23.49
N VAL A 226 13.20 7.20 23.45
CA VAL A 226 13.41 7.94 22.19
C VAL A 226 14.77 7.60 21.56
N VAL A 227 15.83 7.52 22.37
CA VAL A 227 17.16 7.11 21.88
C VAL A 227 17.11 5.68 21.35
N GLU A 228 16.49 4.73 22.08
CA GLU A 228 16.34 3.34 21.63
C GLU A 228 15.56 3.24 20.31
N LEU A 229 14.49 4.01 20.18
CA LEU A 229 13.65 4.04 18.97
C LEU A 229 14.41 4.56 17.74
N CYS A 230 15.21 5.63 17.90
CA CYS A 230 15.67 6.45 16.78
C CYS A 230 17.17 6.36 16.44
N ARG A 231 18.03 5.78 17.29
CA ARG A 231 19.51 5.79 17.13
C ARG A 231 20.04 5.29 15.78
N SER A 232 19.34 4.36 15.15
CA SER A 232 19.69 3.81 13.83
C SER A 232 18.61 4.06 12.78
N ALA A 233 17.81 5.11 12.95
CA ALA A 233 16.73 5.40 12.03
C ALA A 233 17.27 5.98 10.71
N GLU A 234 16.85 5.38 9.60
CA GLU A 234 17.13 5.88 8.24
C GLU A 234 16.03 6.84 7.74
N SER A 235 14.89 6.89 8.44
CA SER A 235 13.76 7.77 8.14
C SER A 235 12.94 8.05 9.41
N ILE A 236 11.83 8.79 9.28
CA ILE A 236 10.87 9.01 10.38
C ILE A 236 9.93 7.80 10.64
N ALA A 237 10.09 6.69 9.90
CA ALA A 237 9.21 5.53 10.02
C ALA A 237 9.15 4.91 11.43
N PRO A 238 10.25 4.78 12.21
CA PRO A 238 10.18 4.30 13.60
C PRO A 238 9.29 5.18 14.49
N ALA A 239 9.35 6.50 14.33
CA ALA A 239 8.49 7.42 15.07
C ALA A 239 7.01 7.26 14.70
N ARG A 240 6.70 7.15 13.39
CA ARG A 240 5.33 6.88 12.93
C ARG A 240 4.81 5.51 13.38
N CYS A 241 5.69 4.51 13.45
CA CYS A 241 5.37 3.21 14.04
C CYS A 241 4.96 3.36 15.51
N ALA A 242 5.74 4.11 16.30
CA ALA A 242 5.42 4.35 17.71
C ALA A 242 4.10 5.15 17.88
N GLN A 243 3.84 6.13 17.02
CA GLN A 243 2.56 6.86 16.98
C GLN A 243 1.36 5.96 16.65
N GLY A 244 1.59 4.85 15.94
CA GLY A 244 0.58 3.83 15.66
C GLY A 244 0.09 3.07 16.91
N VAL A 245 0.75 3.22 18.04
CA VAL A 245 0.35 2.65 19.34
C VAL A 245 -0.40 3.73 20.16
N PRO A 246 -1.72 3.62 20.33
CA PRO A 246 -2.47 4.63 21.08
C PRO A 246 -2.04 4.69 22.55
N THR A 247 -1.81 5.90 23.07
CA THR A 247 -1.45 6.14 24.48
C THR A 247 -2.51 5.63 25.46
N SER A 248 -3.77 5.55 25.03
CA SER A 248 -4.88 4.96 25.79
C SER A 248 -4.69 3.48 26.14
N LEU A 249 -3.82 2.76 25.42
CA LEU A 249 -3.48 1.36 25.70
C LEU A 249 -2.47 1.20 26.84
N ARG A 250 -1.85 2.30 27.31
CA ARG A 250 -0.87 2.31 28.42
C ARG A 250 0.27 1.29 28.26
N VAL A 251 0.71 1.06 27.03
CA VAL A 251 1.87 0.21 26.75
C VAL A 251 3.14 0.93 27.23
N PRO A 252 4.05 0.28 27.97
CA PRO A 252 5.32 0.88 28.37
C PRO A 252 6.13 1.37 27.16
N TRP A 253 6.72 2.56 27.28
CA TRP A 253 7.42 3.20 26.15
C TRP A 253 8.64 2.42 25.67
N HIS A 254 9.36 1.74 26.57
CA HIS A 254 10.50 0.90 26.18
C HIS A 254 10.06 -0.26 25.27
N THR A 255 8.90 -0.89 25.53
CA THR A 255 8.35 -1.94 24.67
C THR A 255 7.98 -1.39 23.29
N VAL A 256 7.38 -0.19 23.24
CA VAL A 256 7.07 0.48 21.96
C VAL A 256 8.34 0.82 21.19
N ALA A 257 9.36 1.34 21.88
CA ALA A 257 10.66 1.64 21.31
C ALA A 257 11.34 0.38 20.75
N GLN A 258 11.32 -0.72 21.49
CA GLN A 258 11.81 -2.01 21.02
C GLN A 258 11.07 -2.46 19.76
N VAL A 259 9.74 -2.55 19.78
CA VAL A 259 8.97 -3.01 18.61
C VAL A 259 9.23 -2.15 17.37
N CYS A 260 9.31 -0.83 17.54
CA CYS A 260 9.41 0.10 16.43
C CYS A 260 10.85 0.49 16.03
N ALA A 261 11.87 0.08 16.79
CA ALA A 261 13.27 0.33 16.44
C ALA A 261 13.59 -0.25 15.06
N ARG A 262 14.15 0.58 14.18
CA ARG A 262 14.46 0.25 12.77
C ARG A 262 13.25 -0.10 11.90
N ALA A 263 12.03 0.20 12.35
CA ALA A 263 10.83 -0.03 11.54
C ALA A 263 10.87 0.84 10.27
N THR A 264 10.52 0.24 9.14
CA THR A 264 10.36 0.92 7.84
C THR A 264 8.90 1.27 7.53
N SER A 265 7.96 0.79 8.35
CA SER A 265 6.52 1.02 8.22
C SER A 265 5.86 1.19 9.59
N THR A 266 4.55 1.48 9.61
CA THR A 266 3.78 1.59 10.86
C THR A 266 3.25 0.25 11.39
N LEU A 267 3.48 -0.85 10.67
CA LEU A 267 2.92 -2.17 10.96
C LEU A 267 3.33 -2.75 12.31
N PRO A 268 4.61 -2.69 12.75
CA PRO A 268 4.98 -3.25 14.05
C PRO A 268 4.20 -2.61 15.21
N GLY A 269 3.98 -1.30 15.16
CA GLY A 269 3.16 -0.58 16.13
C GLY A 269 1.68 -0.97 16.09
N ARG A 270 1.11 -1.15 14.89
CA ARG A 270 -0.27 -1.63 14.73
C ARG A 270 -0.45 -3.06 15.27
N CYS A 271 0.52 -3.94 15.00
CA CYS A 271 0.58 -5.28 15.55
C CYS A 271 0.56 -5.25 17.08
N LEU A 272 1.43 -4.45 17.69
CA LEU A 272 1.48 -4.31 19.16
C LEU A 272 0.14 -3.80 19.71
N ALA A 273 -0.43 -2.76 19.10
CA ALA A 273 -1.72 -2.22 19.51
C ALA A 273 -2.86 -3.26 19.39
N HIS A 274 -2.84 -4.08 18.34
CA HIS A 274 -3.79 -5.16 18.13
C HIS A 274 -3.68 -6.24 19.23
N HIS A 275 -2.46 -6.70 19.53
CA HIS A 275 -2.22 -7.66 20.62
C HIS A 275 -2.74 -7.12 21.95
N VAL A 276 -2.42 -5.87 22.31
CA VAL A 276 -2.86 -5.28 23.58
C VAL A 276 -4.38 -5.19 23.67
N ARG A 277 -5.07 -4.83 22.57
CA ARG A 277 -6.54 -4.73 22.53
C ARG A 277 -7.23 -6.09 22.72
N HIS A 278 -6.71 -7.14 22.10
CA HIS A 278 -7.30 -8.48 22.17
C HIS A 278 -6.88 -9.25 23.43
N SER A 279 -5.72 -8.94 23.99
CA SER A 279 -5.20 -9.59 25.19
C SER A 279 -5.43 -8.78 26.48
N ARG A 280 -6.44 -7.89 26.51
CA ARG A 280 -6.72 -6.97 27.64
C ARG A 280 -6.86 -7.63 29.02
N LEU A 281 -7.02 -8.95 29.10
CA LEU A 281 -7.08 -9.69 30.36
C LEU A 281 -5.71 -10.21 30.86
N HIS A 282 -4.66 -10.23 30.02
CA HIS A 282 -3.41 -10.96 30.32
C HIS A 282 -2.12 -10.23 29.91
N PHE A 283 -2.11 -8.91 29.77
CA PHE A 283 -0.90 -8.21 29.31
C PHE A 283 0.34 -8.48 30.18
N HIS A 284 0.16 -8.72 31.49
CA HIS A 284 1.24 -9.10 32.41
C HIS A 284 1.74 -10.55 32.29
N ALA A 285 0.99 -11.44 31.60
CA ALA A 285 1.35 -12.84 31.42
C ALA A 285 1.96 -13.11 30.02
N LEU A 286 2.02 -12.11 29.16
CA LEU A 286 2.64 -12.24 27.85
C LEU A 286 4.15 -12.07 27.98
N ASP A 287 4.88 -13.01 27.37
CA ASP A 287 6.33 -12.88 27.20
C ASP A 287 6.61 -11.67 26.28
N GLU A 288 7.05 -10.56 26.88
CA GLU A 288 7.33 -9.30 26.18
C GLU A 288 8.29 -9.53 25.00
N ASN A 289 9.29 -10.41 25.15
CA ASN A 289 10.26 -10.70 24.11
C ASN A 289 9.62 -11.37 22.89
N ARG A 290 8.64 -12.25 23.13
CA ARG A 290 7.92 -12.94 22.06
C ARG A 290 7.09 -11.97 21.23
N ILE A 291 6.35 -11.07 21.87
CA ILE A 291 5.55 -10.05 21.16
C ILE A 291 6.46 -9.10 20.38
N VAL A 292 7.59 -8.69 20.98
CA VAL A 292 8.57 -7.84 20.30
C VAL A 292 9.09 -8.52 19.03
N ALA A 293 9.45 -9.80 19.11
CA ALA A 293 9.93 -10.57 17.97
C ALA A 293 8.85 -10.76 16.89
N GLU A 294 7.62 -11.12 17.28
CA GLU A 294 6.50 -11.31 16.37
C GLU A 294 6.12 -10.01 15.65
N CYS A 295 5.98 -8.90 16.37
CA CYS A 295 5.57 -7.63 15.78
C CYS A 295 6.67 -6.94 14.96
N ARG A 296 7.95 -7.12 15.29
CA ARG A 296 9.07 -6.63 14.45
C ARG A 296 9.08 -7.25 13.06
N LEU A 297 8.61 -8.50 12.95
CA LEU A 297 8.54 -9.26 11.70
C LEU A 297 7.13 -9.25 11.08
N ALA A 298 6.22 -8.43 11.60
CA ALA A 298 4.86 -8.36 11.12
C ALA A 298 4.82 -7.87 9.67
N VAL A 299 4.17 -8.65 8.80
CA VAL A 299 3.88 -8.29 7.41
C VAL A 299 2.39 -8.01 7.31
N ALA A 300 2.01 -6.93 6.63
CA ALA A 300 0.60 -6.65 6.36
C ALA A 300 0.00 -7.78 5.54
N GLN A 301 -1.12 -8.32 6.00
CA GLN A 301 -1.91 -9.30 5.30
C GLN A 301 -3.31 -8.76 5.12
N PRO A 302 -3.89 -8.89 3.91
CA PRO A 302 -5.28 -8.57 3.67
C PRO A 302 -6.18 -9.40 4.58
N ALA A 303 -7.17 -8.78 5.23
CA ALA A 303 -8.06 -9.49 6.14
C ALA A 303 -9.53 -9.07 6.04
N ALA A 304 -9.80 -7.84 5.60
CA ALA A 304 -11.16 -7.34 5.53
C ALA A 304 -11.36 -6.34 4.38
N LEU A 305 -12.62 -6.13 4.02
CA LEU A 305 -13.06 -5.07 3.13
C LEU A 305 -13.84 -4.04 3.95
N ARG A 306 -13.82 -2.78 3.51
CA ARG A 306 -14.65 -1.73 4.09
C ARG A 306 -15.18 -0.82 2.99
N ILE A 307 -16.46 -0.47 3.05
CA ILE A 307 -17.01 0.56 2.17
C ILE A 307 -16.48 1.92 2.62
N ALA A 308 -15.57 2.49 1.84
CA ALA A 308 -14.97 3.80 2.13
C ALA A 308 -15.81 4.96 1.60
N LYS A 309 -16.49 4.77 0.46
CA LYS A 309 -17.33 5.79 -0.15
C LYS A 309 -18.47 5.18 -0.97
N ALA A 310 -19.64 5.80 -0.88
CA ALA A 310 -20.75 5.61 -1.81
C ALA A 310 -21.15 6.97 -2.39
N SER A 311 -21.31 7.07 -3.70
CA SER A 311 -21.73 8.31 -4.37
C SER A 311 -22.64 8.03 -5.56
N TYR A 312 -23.65 8.87 -5.72
CA TYR A 312 -24.62 8.84 -6.82
C TYR A 312 -25.05 10.28 -7.14
N ASN A 313 -25.46 10.53 -8.38
CA ASN A 313 -25.74 11.89 -8.88
C ASN A 313 -27.21 12.34 -8.72
N CYS A 314 -28.07 11.47 -8.19
CA CYS A 314 -29.48 11.75 -7.95
C CYS A 314 -29.68 12.32 -6.54
N LEU A 315 -30.77 13.06 -6.31
CA LEU A 315 -31.12 13.57 -4.97
C LEU A 315 -31.35 12.42 -3.98
N GLU A 316 -32.00 11.36 -4.45
CA GLU A 316 -32.19 10.10 -3.76
C GLU A 316 -31.79 8.96 -4.69
N LEU A 317 -31.35 7.84 -4.13
CA LEU A 317 -31.00 6.67 -4.93
C LEU A 317 -32.27 6.02 -5.49
N CYS A 318 -32.60 6.35 -6.73
CA CYS A 318 -33.75 5.82 -7.46
C CYS A 318 -33.31 4.75 -8.48
N PRO A 319 -34.25 3.98 -9.06
CA PRO A 319 -33.95 3.06 -10.15
C PRO A 319 -33.21 3.75 -11.28
N MET A 320 -32.28 3.04 -11.91
CA MET A 320 -31.44 3.52 -13.01
C MET A 320 -30.54 4.71 -12.68
N CYS A 321 -30.46 5.11 -11.40
CA CYS A 321 -29.47 6.09 -10.96
C CYS A 321 -28.08 5.44 -10.83
N PRO A 322 -27.03 5.96 -11.50
CA PRO A 322 -25.68 5.42 -11.38
C PRO A 322 -25.12 5.58 -9.95
N LEU A 323 -24.79 4.45 -9.34
CA LEU A 323 -24.10 4.33 -8.07
C LEU A 323 -22.62 3.99 -8.32
N GLN A 324 -21.75 4.70 -7.60
CA GLN A 324 -20.34 4.41 -7.48
C GLN A 324 -20.04 3.99 -6.03
N LEU A 325 -19.37 2.85 -5.87
CA LEU A 325 -18.90 2.35 -4.57
C LEU A 325 -17.38 2.21 -4.59
N VAL A 326 -16.73 2.66 -3.54
CA VAL A 326 -15.29 2.49 -3.31
C VAL A 326 -15.12 1.64 -2.06
N LEU A 327 -14.45 0.50 -2.22
CA LEU A 327 -14.05 -0.37 -1.13
C LEU A 327 -12.55 -0.25 -0.88
N GLU A 328 -12.17 -0.24 0.39
CA GLU A 328 -10.78 -0.31 0.83
C GLU A 328 -10.47 -1.70 1.37
N VAL A 329 -9.27 -2.18 1.07
CA VAL A 329 -8.69 -3.39 1.65
C VAL A 329 -8.05 -3.03 2.97
N LEU A 330 -8.46 -3.71 4.03
CA LEU A 330 -7.89 -3.57 5.37
C LEU A 330 -6.91 -4.70 5.66
N ASP A 331 -5.82 -4.35 6.35
CA ASP A 331 -4.89 -5.31 6.91
C ASP A 331 -5.51 -6.09 8.10
N GLN A 332 -4.81 -7.11 8.59
CA GLN A 332 -5.21 -7.91 9.76
C GLN A 332 -5.33 -7.10 11.06
N TYR A 333 -4.94 -5.82 11.05
CA TYR A 333 -5.05 -4.89 12.16
C TYR A 333 -6.13 -3.81 11.90
N GLY A 334 -6.93 -3.95 10.84
CA GLY A 334 -8.06 -3.09 10.51
C GLY A 334 -7.69 -1.76 9.87
N HIS A 335 -6.50 -1.61 9.30
CA HIS A 335 -6.06 -0.36 8.66
C HIS A 335 -6.02 -0.48 7.13
N PRO A 336 -6.34 0.60 6.39
CA PRO A 336 -6.25 0.60 4.94
C PRO A 336 -4.83 0.26 4.47
N MET A 337 -4.75 -0.67 3.52
CA MET A 337 -3.52 -0.99 2.81
C MET A 337 -3.34 0.00 1.66
N THR A 338 -2.19 0.66 1.58
CA THR A 338 -1.88 1.61 0.49
C THR A 338 -0.70 1.18 -0.37
N ASP A 339 0.02 0.13 0.05
CA ASP A 339 1.26 -0.28 -0.59
C ASP A 339 1.02 -1.12 -1.86
N SER A 340 1.80 -0.80 -2.90
CA SER A 340 1.78 -1.46 -4.21
C SER A 340 2.39 -2.86 -4.23
N HIS A 341 2.94 -3.34 -3.11
CA HIS A 341 3.57 -4.67 -3.02
C HIS A 341 2.59 -5.85 -2.98
N TYR A 342 1.31 -5.58 -3.22
CA TYR A 342 0.23 -6.56 -3.31
C TYR A 342 0.25 -7.37 -4.64
N GLU A 343 1.35 -7.34 -5.39
CA GLU A 343 1.53 -8.13 -6.60
C GLU A 343 1.95 -9.57 -6.28
N ALA A 344 1.13 -10.37 -5.60
CA ALA A 344 1.25 -11.84 -5.66
C ALA A 344 0.15 -12.56 -4.87
N ARG A 345 -0.67 -13.31 -5.62
CA ARG A 345 -1.48 -14.50 -5.26
C ARG A 345 -2.99 -14.31 -5.41
N GLY A 346 -3.43 -14.04 -6.64
CA GLY A 346 -4.71 -14.53 -7.16
C GLY A 346 -5.99 -13.95 -6.55
N THR A 347 -5.92 -12.84 -5.82
CA THR A 347 -7.08 -12.16 -5.23
C THR A 347 -7.15 -10.70 -5.65
N ASP A 348 -6.92 -10.44 -6.94
CA ASP A 348 -6.75 -9.09 -7.48
C ASP A 348 -8.08 -8.35 -7.69
N ALA A 349 -9.21 -8.95 -7.30
CA ALA A 349 -10.53 -8.37 -7.49
C ALA A 349 -11.45 -8.61 -6.28
N VAL A 350 -12.28 -7.61 -6.03
CA VAL A 350 -13.45 -7.70 -5.17
C VAL A 350 -14.64 -8.02 -6.06
N HIS A 351 -15.49 -8.94 -5.64
CA HIS A 351 -16.74 -9.30 -6.29
C HIS A 351 -17.92 -8.77 -5.47
N VAL A 352 -18.97 -8.32 -6.15
CA VAL A 352 -20.22 -7.86 -5.52
C VAL A 352 -21.37 -8.76 -5.93
N ASN A 353 -22.11 -9.25 -4.93
CA ASN A 353 -23.38 -9.93 -5.10
C ASN A 353 -24.49 -9.06 -4.51
N ALA A 354 -25.60 -8.91 -5.22
CA ALA A 354 -26.75 -8.16 -4.74
C ALA A 354 -27.96 -9.09 -4.61
N ALA A 355 -28.57 -9.10 -3.43
CA ALA A 355 -29.80 -9.82 -3.18
C ALA A 355 -30.92 -8.82 -2.87
N TYR A 356 -32.04 -8.92 -3.58
CA TYR A 356 -33.26 -8.20 -3.22
C TYR A 356 -33.86 -8.82 -1.95
N THR A 357 -34.04 -8.02 -0.90
CA THR A 357 -34.48 -8.50 0.42
C THR A 357 -35.84 -7.98 0.86
N GLY A 358 -36.43 -7.03 0.13
CA GLY A 358 -37.81 -6.62 0.37
C GLY A 358 -38.23 -5.37 -0.38
N SER A 359 -39.54 -5.11 -0.41
CA SER A 359 -40.11 -3.89 -0.97
C SER A 359 -40.01 -2.73 0.02
N TYR A 360 -39.99 -1.51 -0.50
CA TYR A 360 -40.05 -0.27 0.28
C TYR A 360 -41.44 -0.06 0.90
N ASP A 361 -42.50 -0.46 0.18
CA ASP A 361 -43.90 -0.40 0.64
C ASP A 361 -44.69 -1.58 0.03
N LYS A 362 -45.72 -2.07 0.75
CA LYS A 362 -46.64 -3.12 0.27
C LYS A 362 -47.39 -2.69 -1.00
N GLN A 363 -47.58 -1.38 -1.19
CA GLN A 363 -48.25 -0.84 -2.39
C GLN A 363 -47.42 -1.03 -3.68
N HIS A 364 -46.09 -1.10 -3.57
CA HIS A 364 -45.17 -1.24 -4.70
C HIS A 364 -44.70 -2.67 -4.94
N GLU A 365 -45.21 -3.64 -4.18
CA GLU A 365 -44.90 -5.07 -4.34
C GLU A 365 -45.42 -5.64 -5.67
N TYR A 366 -46.34 -4.93 -6.35
CA TYR A 366 -47.12 -5.42 -7.48
C TYR A 366 -46.73 -4.92 -8.88
N ILE A 367 -45.81 -3.96 -9.02
CA ILE A 367 -45.64 -3.26 -10.31
C ILE A 367 -44.52 -3.85 -11.19
N HIS A 368 -43.63 -4.68 -10.65
CA HIS A 368 -42.52 -5.23 -11.44
C HIS A 368 -42.75 -6.71 -11.81
N ARG A 369 -42.91 -6.99 -13.12
CA ARG A 369 -42.98 -8.36 -13.70
C ARG A 369 -41.71 -9.21 -13.45
N ARG A 370 -40.61 -8.61 -12.96
CA ARG A 370 -39.37 -9.28 -12.53
C ARG A 370 -38.88 -8.70 -11.20
N GLN A 371 -38.20 -9.53 -10.41
CA GLN A 371 -37.55 -9.07 -9.19
C GLN A 371 -36.51 -7.98 -9.51
N PRO A 372 -36.51 -6.84 -8.80
CA PRO A 372 -35.47 -5.83 -8.93
C PRO A 372 -34.08 -6.43 -8.76
N ALA A 373 -33.13 -6.00 -9.60
CA ALA A 373 -31.77 -6.53 -9.64
C ALA A 373 -30.74 -5.40 -9.76
N LEU A 374 -29.48 -5.72 -9.44
CA LEU A 374 -28.34 -4.83 -9.67
C LEU A 374 -27.73 -5.15 -11.04
N HIS A 375 -27.59 -4.13 -11.89
CA HIS A 375 -26.84 -4.16 -13.14
C HIS A 375 -25.52 -3.40 -12.99
N GLY A 376 -24.49 -3.84 -13.69
CA GLY A 376 -23.17 -3.21 -13.68
C GLY A 376 -22.05 -4.23 -13.52
N PRO A 377 -20.80 -3.77 -13.28
CA PRO A 377 -19.67 -4.67 -13.05
C PRO A 377 -19.88 -5.50 -11.78
N SER A 378 -19.83 -6.82 -11.90
CA SER A 378 -19.89 -7.76 -10.77
C SER A 378 -18.56 -7.90 -10.02
N TYR A 379 -17.48 -7.31 -10.55
CA TYR A 379 -16.18 -7.29 -9.90
C TYR A 379 -15.43 -5.99 -10.21
N ALA A 380 -14.52 -5.61 -9.30
CA ALA A 380 -13.62 -4.49 -9.46
C ALA A 380 -12.20 -4.89 -9.02
N LYS A 381 -11.19 -4.51 -9.80
CA LYS A 381 -9.80 -4.78 -9.46
C LYS A 381 -9.35 -3.94 -8.27
N ILE A 382 -8.52 -4.53 -7.42
CA ILE A 382 -7.86 -3.82 -6.31
C ILE A 382 -6.65 -3.08 -6.88
N VAL A 383 -6.63 -1.76 -6.76
CA VAL A 383 -5.54 -0.88 -7.18
C VAL A 383 -5.18 0.01 -6.00
N ASN A 384 -3.92 -0.03 -5.56
CA ASN A 384 -3.43 0.69 -4.37
C ASN A 384 -4.33 0.46 -3.13
N GLY A 385 -4.74 -0.80 -2.94
CA GLY A 385 -5.61 -1.23 -1.84
C GLY A 385 -7.06 -0.74 -1.90
N SER A 386 -7.51 -0.21 -3.04
CA SER A 386 -8.91 0.19 -3.25
C SER A 386 -9.52 -0.51 -4.46
N ALA A 387 -10.79 -0.90 -4.36
CA ALA A 387 -11.59 -1.43 -5.47
C ALA A 387 -12.76 -0.50 -5.76
N VAL A 388 -12.92 -0.08 -7.02
CA VAL A 388 -13.93 0.90 -7.43
C VAL A 388 -14.95 0.25 -8.35
N PHE A 389 -16.19 0.18 -7.88
CA PHE A 389 -17.35 -0.20 -8.69
C PHE A 389 -18.01 1.05 -9.23
N SER A 390 -18.08 1.18 -10.55
CA SER A 390 -18.69 2.31 -11.24
C SER A 390 -19.88 1.85 -12.06
N ASN A 391 -20.87 2.72 -12.24
CA ASN A 391 -22.08 2.46 -13.03
C ASN A 391 -22.88 1.24 -12.53
N LEU A 392 -22.99 1.09 -11.21
CA LEU A 392 -23.95 0.17 -10.61
C LEU A 392 -25.35 0.79 -10.70
N LEU A 393 -26.32 0.05 -11.23
CA LEU A 393 -27.67 0.50 -11.49
C LEU A 393 -28.66 -0.48 -10.88
N PHE A 394 -29.58 -0.02 -10.04
CA PHE A 394 -30.70 -0.83 -9.58
C PHE A 394 -31.86 -0.71 -10.56
N THR A 395 -32.43 -1.83 -11.00
CA THR A 395 -33.51 -1.83 -12.00
C THR A 395 -34.88 -1.50 -11.43
N GLY A 396 -35.04 -1.52 -10.11
CA GLY A 396 -36.30 -1.25 -9.43
C GLY A 396 -36.09 -0.78 -8.00
N ALA A 397 -37.15 -0.25 -7.41
CA ALA A 397 -37.15 0.23 -6.04
C ALA A 397 -37.22 -0.93 -5.03
N GLY A 398 -36.71 -0.71 -3.83
CA GLY A 398 -36.73 -1.70 -2.76
C GLY A 398 -35.46 -1.71 -1.92
N ILE A 399 -35.31 -2.78 -1.15
CA ILE A 399 -34.20 -2.98 -0.22
C ILE A 399 -33.32 -4.08 -0.80
N PHE A 400 -32.02 -3.78 -0.90
CA PHE A 400 -31.00 -4.68 -1.39
C PHE A 400 -29.96 -4.94 -0.32
N THR A 401 -29.45 -6.16 -0.27
CA THR A 401 -28.25 -6.51 0.49
C THR A 401 -27.12 -6.74 -0.50
N LEU A 402 -26.08 -5.90 -0.42
CA LEU A 402 -24.85 -6.04 -1.18
C LEU A 402 -23.83 -6.78 -0.33
N ALA A 403 -23.28 -7.84 -0.90
CA ALA A 403 -22.28 -8.71 -0.30
C ALA A 403 -20.98 -8.61 -1.11
N PHE A 404 -19.90 -8.13 -0.47
CA PHE A 404 -18.60 -7.95 -1.08
C PHE A 404 -17.63 -9.01 -0.57
N HIS A 405 -17.06 -9.76 -1.51
CA HIS A 405 -16.08 -10.79 -1.20
C HIS A 405 -14.83 -10.61 -2.07
N ALA A 406 -13.67 -10.75 -1.45
CA ALA A 406 -12.41 -11.00 -2.14
C ALA A 406 -11.99 -12.44 -1.81
N GLY A 407 -10.92 -12.96 -2.43
CA GLY A 407 -10.59 -14.39 -2.30
C GLY A 407 -10.24 -14.86 -0.87
N GLN A 408 -9.59 -16.01 -0.77
CA GLN A 408 -9.42 -16.67 0.53
C GLN A 408 -8.68 -15.78 1.55
N GLY A 409 -9.24 -15.64 2.76
CA GLY A 409 -8.65 -14.86 3.86
C GLY A 409 -9.33 -13.52 4.13
N PHE A 410 -10.23 -13.06 3.26
CA PHE A 410 -11.03 -11.86 3.50
C PHE A 410 -12.30 -12.15 4.29
N THR A 411 -12.62 -11.29 5.23
CA THR A 411 -13.96 -11.18 5.81
C THR A 411 -14.90 -10.47 4.82
N GLU A 412 -16.10 -11.02 4.65
CA GLU A 412 -17.13 -10.47 3.79
C GLU A 412 -17.65 -9.15 4.36
N GLU A 413 -17.77 -8.12 3.51
CA GLU A 413 -18.39 -6.84 3.88
C GLU A 413 -19.80 -6.81 3.33
N VAL A 414 -20.78 -6.46 4.17
CA VAL A 414 -22.21 -6.49 3.81
C VAL A 414 -22.84 -5.13 4.04
N ALA A 415 -23.54 -4.61 3.04
CA ALA A 415 -24.27 -3.36 3.13
C ALA A 415 -25.73 -3.49 2.72
N ARG A 416 -26.59 -2.80 3.46
CA ARG A 416 -28.00 -2.67 3.12
C ARG A 416 -28.23 -1.37 2.37
N VAL A 417 -28.75 -1.46 1.16
CA VAL A 417 -29.04 -0.32 0.27
C VAL A 417 -30.54 -0.18 0.10
N VAL A 418 -31.04 1.04 0.25
CA VAL A 418 -32.45 1.37 0.02
C VAL A 418 -32.55 2.18 -1.26
N VAL A 419 -33.32 1.67 -2.21
CA VAL A 419 -33.60 2.31 -3.50
C VAL A 419 -35.03 2.82 -3.46
N HIS A 420 -35.18 4.13 -3.54
CA HIS A 420 -36.47 4.81 -3.45
C HIS A 420 -37.23 4.73 -4.78
N PRO A 421 -38.56 4.65 -4.77
CA PRO A 421 -39.33 4.73 -6.00
C PRO A 421 -39.13 6.10 -6.68
N ASP A 422 -38.89 6.07 -7.98
CA ASP A 422 -38.90 7.31 -8.77
C ASP A 422 -40.35 7.73 -9.02
N ARG A 423 -40.88 8.53 -8.09
CA ARG A 423 -42.25 9.05 -8.17
C ARG A 423 -42.49 9.88 -9.43
N THR A 424 -41.45 10.51 -9.99
CA THR A 424 -41.57 11.30 -11.21
C THR A 424 -41.71 10.39 -12.42
N ALA A 425 -40.90 9.33 -12.50
CA ALA A 425 -41.02 8.32 -13.54
C ALA A 425 -42.34 7.54 -13.43
N GLU A 426 -42.79 7.20 -12.22
CA GLU A 426 -44.07 6.52 -11.98
C GLU A 426 -45.26 7.39 -12.40
N ALA A 427 -45.24 8.69 -12.04
CA ALA A 427 -46.26 9.64 -12.49
C ALA A 427 -46.25 9.83 -14.02
N LEU A 428 -45.05 9.86 -14.63
CA LEU A 428 -44.91 9.93 -16.08
C LEU A 428 -45.46 8.67 -16.74
N GLN A 429 -45.07 7.49 -16.28
CA GLN A 429 -45.59 6.20 -16.76
C GLN A 429 -47.12 6.17 -16.68
N THR A 430 -47.69 6.45 -15.51
CA THR A 430 -49.15 6.46 -15.29
C THR A 430 -49.84 7.43 -16.25
N ARG A 431 -49.27 8.62 -16.45
CA ARG A 431 -49.78 9.63 -17.39
C ARG A 431 -49.71 9.13 -18.83
N CYS A 432 -48.60 8.53 -19.24
CA CYS A 432 -48.35 8.10 -20.61
C CYS A 432 -49.14 6.85 -20.99
N GLU A 433 -49.35 5.91 -20.08
CA GLU A 433 -50.26 4.77 -20.27
C GLU A 433 -51.71 5.23 -20.37
N LYS A 434 -52.14 6.12 -19.46
CA LYS A 434 -53.48 6.72 -19.51
C LYS A 434 -53.69 7.48 -20.82
N LEU A 435 -52.67 8.18 -21.30
CA LEU A 435 -52.73 8.89 -22.58
C LEU A 435 -52.73 7.92 -23.76
N PHE A 436 -51.97 6.82 -23.69
CA PHE A 436 -51.96 5.79 -24.73
C PHE A 436 -53.36 5.17 -24.92
N SER A 437 -54.09 4.94 -23.81
CA SER A 437 -55.48 4.44 -23.87
C SER A 437 -56.48 5.40 -24.56
N ARG A 438 -56.09 6.66 -24.81
CA ARG A 438 -56.91 7.67 -25.50
C ARG A 438 -56.70 7.70 -27.02
N PHE A 439 -55.73 6.97 -27.55
CA PHE A 439 -55.56 6.85 -29.00
C PHE A 439 -56.79 6.20 -29.64
N GLN A 440 -57.24 6.77 -30.75
CA GLN A 440 -58.29 6.20 -31.58
C GLN A 440 -57.67 5.66 -32.87
N CYS A 441 -58.10 4.49 -33.33
CA CYS A 441 -57.70 4.02 -34.66
C CYS A 441 -58.32 4.93 -35.73
N SER A 442 -57.51 5.44 -36.67
CA SER A 442 -58.08 6.04 -37.86
C SER A 442 -58.81 4.94 -38.64
N ALA A 443 -60.08 5.16 -38.99
CA ALA A 443 -60.86 4.21 -39.78
C ALA A 443 -60.09 3.80 -41.04
N GLN A 444 -59.82 2.49 -41.13
CA GLN A 444 -59.21 1.71 -42.21
C GLN A 444 -58.69 2.47 -43.43
N SER A 445 -57.39 2.38 -43.67
CA SER A 445 -56.87 2.41 -45.04
C SER A 445 -57.68 1.39 -45.87
N PRO A 446 -58.19 1.75 -47.06
CA PRO A 446 -59.00 0.85 -47.86
C PRO A 446 -58.20 -0.41 -48.16
N THR A 447 -58.88 -1.56 -48.16
CA THR A 447 -58.32 -2.87 -48.53
C THR A 447 -57.68 -2.79 -49.91
N SER A 448 -56.38 -2.47 -49.99
CA SER A 448 -55.65 -2.53 -51.25
C SER A 448 -55.48 -4.00 -51.61
N SER A 449 -56.21 -4.41 -52.63
CA SER A 449 -56.10 -5.73 -53.22
C SER A 449 -54.66 -6.00 -53.68
N LYS A 450 -54.09 -7.09 -53.16
CA LYS A 450 -53.01 -7.90 -53.73
C LYS A 450 -51.63 -7.23 -53.93
N ARG A 451 -50.67 -7.80 -53.19
CA ARG A 451 -49.20 -7.86 -53.40
C ARG A 451 -48.42 -6.58 -53.07
N ASP A 452 -47.97 -6.51 -51.83
CA ASP A 452 -46.57 -6.19 -51.50
C ASP A 452 -46.25 -6.66 -50.07
N TYR A 453 -45.59 -7.81 -49.94
CA TYR A 453 -45.27 -8.47 -48.67
C TYR A 453 -44.08 -7.83 -47.92
N GLN A 454 -43.71 -6.60 -48.27
CA GLN A 454 -42.50 -5.93 -47.74
C GLN A 454 -42.74 -4.53 -47.16
N ARG A 455 -43.98 -4.03 -47.12
CA ARG A 455 -44.29 -2.84 -46.30
C ARG A 455 -44.80 -3.31 -44.94
N THR A 456 -44.01 -3.06 -43.91
CA THR A 456 -44.44 -3.07 -42.51
C THR A 456 -45.68 -2.18 -42.42
N GLU A 457 -46.88 -2.78 -42.43
CA GLU A 457 -48.13 -2.02 -42.37
C GLU A 457 -48.10 -1.19 -41.08
N MET A 458 -48.04 0.13 -41.20
CA MET A 458 -48.06 1.03 -40.04
C MET A 458 -49.53 1.25 -39.66
N GLN A 459 -49.86 1.03 -38.39
CA GLN A 459 -51.13 1.42 -37.81
C GLN A 459 -51.09 2.91 -37.44
N MET A 460 -52.02 3.67 -38.01
CA MET A 460 -52.17 5.09 -37.71
C MET A 460 -53.11 5.26 -36.52
N LEU A 461 -52.66 6.05 -35.55
CA LEU A 461 -53.33 6.34 -34.29
C LEU A 461 -53.57 7.84 -34.17
N LEU A 462 -54.79 8.21 -33.80
CA LEU A 462 -55.24 9.59 -33.66
C LEU A 462 -55.31 9.96 -32.18
N LEU A 463 -54.67 11.07 -31.79
CA LEU A 463 -54.78 11.64 -30.46
C LEU A 463 -55.43 13.03 -30.53
N PRO A 464 -56.44 13.36 -29.72
CA PRO A 464 -57.03 14.70 -29.67
C PRO A 464 -55.97 15.79 -29.47
N ARG A 465 -56.03 16.87 -30.26
CA ARG A 465 -55.03 17.96 -30.26
C ARG A 465 -54.91 18.67 -28.90
N GLU A 466 -55.99 18.71 -28.12
CA GLU A 466 -55.98 19.23 -26.74
C GLU A 466 -55.01 18.47 -25.81
N LEU A 467 -54.65 17.24 -26.16
CA LEU A 467 -53.69 16.43 -25.42
C LEU A 467 -52.24 16.57 -25.91
N GLN A 468 -51.97 17.44 -26.90
CA GLN A 468 -50.64 17.60 -27.49
C GLN A 468 -49.55 17.88 -26.46
N LEU A 469 -49.76 18.87 -25.60
CA LEU A 469 -48.79 19.22 -24.55
C LEU A 469 -48.60 18.09 -23.53
N SER A 470 -49.62 17.24 -23.36
CA SER A 470 -49.51 16.04 -22.51
C SER A 470 -48.78 14.88 -23.17
N ALA A 471 -48.77 14.82 -24.50
CA ALA A 471 -48.09 13.78 -25.28
C ALA A 471 -46.60 14.03 -25.44
N VAL A 472 -46.14 15.29 -25.42
CA VAL A 472 -44.72 15.65 -25.55
C VAL A 472 -43.80 14.87 -24.60
N PRO A 473 -44.00 14.87 -23.27
CA PRO A 473 -43.12 14.13 -22.37
C PRO A 473 -43.24 12.60 -22.50
N CYS A 474 -44.32 12.11 -23.13
CA CYS A 474 -44.57 10.69 -23.35
C CYS A 474 -43.93 10.14 -24.63
N GLY A 475 -43.48 11.00 -25.54
CA GLY A 475 -42.88 10.57 -26.80
C GLY A 475 -41.68 9.64 -26.57
N GLN A 476 -40.75 10.04 -25.71
CA GLN A 476 -39.60 9.21 -25.34
C GLN A 476 -40.02 7.95 -24.57
N TYR A 477 -40.93 8.08 -23.61
CA TYR A 477 -41.47 6.93 -22.87
C TYR A 477 -42.06 5.86 -23.81
N TRP A 478 -42.89 6.25 -24.77
CA TRP A 478 -43.48 5.32 -25.73
C TRP A 478 -42.43 4.75 -26.68
N MET A 479 -41.43 5.53 -27.09
CA MET A 479 -40.31 5.00 -27.87
C MET A 479 -39.56 3.91 -27.11
N ASP A 480 -39.25 4.15 -25.84
CA ASP A 480 -38.45 3.25 -25.00
C ASP A 480 -39.24 2.04 -24.46
N ASN A 481 -40.57 2.14 -24.32
CA ASN A 481 -41.39 1.08 -23.70
C ASN A 481 -42.34 0.37 -24.68
N ILE A 482 -42.78 1.03 -25.75
CA ILE A 482 -43.70 0.46 -26.75
C ILE A 482 -42.90 0.08 -28.01
N GLY A 483 -41.89 0.86 -28.36
CA GLY A 483 -41.09 0.62 -29.57
C GLY A 483 -41.84 1.05 -30.82
N GLY A 484 -41.31 2.06 -31.53
CA GLY A 484 -41.82 2.44 -32.84
C GLY A 484 -43.13 3.24 -32.87
N LEU A 485 -43.64 3.73 -31.75
CA LEU A 485 -44.71 4.75 -31.75
C LEU A 485 -44.10 6.13 -32.07
N VAL A 486 -44.32 6.62 -33.29
CA VAL A 486 -43.67 7.86 -33.79
C VAL A 486 -44.71 8.89 -34.20
N PHE A 487 -44.49 10.15 -33.79
CA PHE A 487 -45.28 11.27 -34.26
C PHE A 487 -45.10 11.44 -35.78
N SER A 488 -46.21 11.37 -36.52
CA SER A 488 -46.24 11.36 -37.98
C SER A 488 -46.89 12.61 -38.58
N GLY A 489 -47.36 13.56 -37.75
CA GLY A 489 -47.91 14.85 -38.19
C GLY A 489 -49.29 15.15 -37.61
N PHE A 490 -50.07 15.93 -38.34
CA PHE A 490 -51.42 16.37 -37.94
C PHE A 490 -52.45 15.84 -38.95
N SER A 491 -53.59 15.35 -38.45
CA SER A 491 -54.74 14.93 -39.27
C SER A 491 -55.82 16.03 -39.23
N ALA A 492 -56.95 15.84 -39.93
CA ALA A 492 -58.11 16.75 -39.97
C ALA A 492 -58.44 17.40 -38.60
N PRO A 493 -58.99 18.63 -38.56
CA PRO A 493 -58.41 19.83 -37.93
C PRO A 493 -58.02 19.79 -36.43
N ASN A 494 -58.36 18.71 -35.71
CA ASN A 494 -58.22 18.58 -34.26
C ASN A 494 -57.50 17.30 -33.76
N HIS A 495 -56.73 16.59 -34.60
CA HIS A 495 -56.01 15.37 -34.17
C HIS A 495 -54.52 15.38 -34.53
N LEU A 496 -53.72 14.84 -33.62
CA LEU A 496 -52.32 14.45 -33.84
C LEU A 496 -52.28 13.04 -34.41
N LEU A 497 -51.36 12.81 -35.32
CA LEU A 497 -51.18 11.53 -36.01
C LEU A 497 -49.92 10.86 -35.48
N TYR A 498 -50.06 9.65 -34.95
CA TYR A 498 -48.96 8.78 -34.58
C TYR A 498 -49.01 7.51 -35.43
N ALA A 499 -47.86 6.92 -35.69
CA ALA A 499 -47.74 5.67 -36.42
C ALA A 499 -47.04 4.64 -35.53
N LEU A 500 -47.54 3.41 -35.53
CA LEU A 500 -46.97 2.26 -34.82
C LEU A 500 -46.99 1.05 -35.77
N PRO A 501 -45.92 0.24 -35.89
CA PRO A 501 -45.98 -0.98 -36.67
C PRO A 501 -47.17 -1.85 -36.24
N ARG A 502 -48.01 -2.29 -37.19
CA ARG A 502 -49.25 -3.02 -36.90
C ARG A 502 -49.06 -4.25 -36.00
N PRO A 503 -48.01 -5.08 -36.15
CA PRO A 503 -47.81 -6.20 -35.24
C PRO A 503 -47.54 -5.76 -33.81
N LEU A 504 -46.92 -4.59 -33.59
CA LEU A 504 -46.74 -4.02 -32.25
C LEU A 504 -48.05 -3.50 -31.70
N TYR A 505 -48.84 -2.80 -32.51
CA TYR A 505 -50.19 -2.41 -32.12
C TYR A 505 -51.04 -3.61 -31.66
N GLU A 506 -51.02 -4.70 -32.42
CA GLU A 506 -51.70 -5.96 -32.06
C GLU A 506 -51.12 -6.58 -30.78
N LEU A 507 -49.80 -6.52 -30.57
CA LEU A 507 -49.16 -6.97 -29.34
C LEU A 507 -49.66 -6.19 -28.11
N PHE A 508 -49.75 -4.86 -28.18
CA PHE A 508 -50.14 -3.99 -27.06
C PHE A 508 -51.64 -3.89 -26.81
N THR A 509 -52.46 -4.24 -27.81
CA THR A 509 -53.93 -4.20 -27.72
C THR A 509 -54.58 -5.58 -27.67
N SER A 510 -53.81 -6.65 -27.85
CA SER A 510 -54.30 -8.02 -27.72
C SER A 510 -54.67 -8.32 -26.26
N MET A 511 -55.94 -8.68 -26.06
CA MET A 511 -56.47 -9.12 -24.77
C MET A 511 -56.03 -10.54 -24.39
N ASP A 512 -55.41 -11.30 -25.31
CA ASP A 512 -55.13 -12.74 -25.18
C ASP A 512 -53.63 -13.06 -25.01
N MET A 513 -52.86 -12.16 -24.42
CA MET A 513 -51.42 -12.38 -24.15
C MET A 513 -51.22 -13.51 -23.13
N PRO A 514 -50.42 -14.55 -23.44
CA PRO A 514 -50.16 -15.67 -22.53
C PRO A 514 -49.42 -15.23 -21.25
N ARG A 515 -49.83 -15.76 -20.09
CA ARG A 515 -49.25 -15.44 -18.78
C ARG A 515 -48.95 -16.71 -17.99
N ALA A 516 -47.96 -16.63 -17.09
CA ALA A 516 -47.55 -17.78 -16.28
C ALA A 516 -48.67 -18.31 -15.37
N GLU A 517 -49.62 -17.47 -14.96
CA GLU A 517 -50.78 -17.90 -14.15
C GLU A 517 -51.85 -18.69 -14.93
N MET A 518 -51.79 -18.73 -16.26
CA MET A 518 -52.77 -19.43 -17.10
C MET A 518 -52.54 -20.94 -17.08
N SER A 519 -53.62 -21.72 -17.09
CA SER A 519 -53.53 -23.17 -17.23
C SER A 519 -52.96 -23.56 -18.59
N ALA A 520 -52.38 -24.76 -18.71
CA ALA A 520 -51.82 -25.24 -19.96
C ALA A 520 -52.86 -25.26 -21.11
N TRP A 521 -54.13 -25.58 -20.80
CA TRP A 521 -55.24 -25.50 -21.76
C TRP A 521 -55.51 -24.06 -22.20
N ALA A 522 -55.55 -23.10 -21.26
CA ALA A 522 -55.77 -21.70 -21.56
C ALA A 522 -54.62 -21.09 -22.39
N LEU A 523 -53.36 -21.46 -22.10
CA LEU A 523 -52.18 -21.04 -22.87
C LEU A 523 -52.26 -21.47 -24.35
N LEU A 524 -52.83 -22.66 -24.62
CA LEU A 524 -53.05 -23.14 -25.98
C LEU A 524 -54.39 -22.69 -26.59
N GLY A 525 -55.27 -22.01 -25.83
CA GLY A 525 -56.61 -21.64 -26.28
C GLY A 525 -57.56 -22.83 -26.44
N LEU A 526 -57.35 -23.88 -25.65
CA LEU A 526 -58.15 -25.10 -25.64
C LEU A 526 -59.19 -25.05 -24.52
N LYS A 527 -60.26 -25.85 -24.66
CA LYS A 527 -61.19 -26.12 -23.55
C LYS A 527 -60.48 -27.00 -22.51
N GLU A 528 -60.76 -26.75 -21.24
CA GLU A 528 -60.23 -27.59 -20.16
C GLU A 528 -60.66 -29.05 -20.35
N GLY A 529 -59.70 -29.97 -20.14
CA GLY A 529 -59.92 -31.41 -20.32
C GLY A 529 -59.85 -31.91 -21.76
N GLU A 530 -59.51 -31.07 -22.74
CA GLU A 530 -59.22 -31.51 -24.10
C GLU A 530 -58.06 -32.51 -24.12
N SER A 531 -58.31 -33.71 -24.67
CA SER A 531 -57.38 -34.85 -24.65
C SER A 531 -57.00 -35.33 -26.06
N SER A 532 -57.61 -34.78 -27.12
CA SER A 532 -57.28 -35.14 -28.49
C SER A 532 -55.92 -34.58 -28.88
N ARG A 533 -54.92 -35.47 -28.98
CA ARG A 533 -53.56 -35.11 -29.43
C ARG A 533 -53.53 -34.36 -30.77
N ALA A 534 -54.46 -34.67 -31.68
CA ALA A 534 -54.55 -33.98 -32.98
C ALA A 534 -55.08 -32.54 -32.85
N VAL A 535 -55.91 -32.27 -31.84
CA VAL A 535 -56.42 -30.92 -31.53
C VAL A 535 -55.35 -30.12 -30.78
N ILE A 536 -54.69 -30.73 -29.78
CA ILE A 536 -53.60 -30.11 -29.03
C ILE A 536 -52.44 -29.69 -29.94
N ARG A 537 -51.99 -30.57 -30.86
CA ARG A 537 -50.93 -30.26 -31.81
C ARG A 537 -51.29 -29.14 -32.78
N ARG A 538 -52.56 -29.07 -33.21
CA ARG A 538 -53.05 -27.99 -34.07
C ARG A 538 -53.08 -26.66 -33.32
N ALA A 539 -53.55 -26.66 -32.08
CA ALA A 539 -53.58 -25.47 -31.23
C ALA A 539 -52.16 -24.96 -30.91
N TYR A 540 -51.23 -25.86 -30.58
CA TYR A 540 -49.81 -25.51 -30.41
C TYR A 540 -49.23 -24.90 -31.68
N HIS A 541 -49.41 -25.53 -32.85
CA HIS A 541 -48.91 -24.98 -34.11
C HIS A 541 -49.46 -23.56 -34.38
N GLN A 542 -50.75 -23.32 -34.14
CA GLN A 542 -51.35 -21.99 -34.28
C GLN A 542 -50.75 -20.97 -33.30
N ARG A 543 -50.59 -21.33 -32.03
CA ARG A 543 -50.02 -20.46 -30.99
C ARG A 543 -48.54 -20.20 -31.22
N SER A 544 -47.76 -21.20 -31.64
CA SER A 544 -46.36 -21.03 -32.02
C SER A 544 -46.24 -20.06 -33.19
N LEU A 545 -47.04 -20.18 -34.25
CA LEU A 545 -47.02 -19.19 -35.34
C LEU A 545 -47.36 -17.75 -34.87
N GLN A 546 -48.17 -17.60 -33.83
CA GLN A 546 -48.50 -16.28 -33.29
C GLN A 546 -47.37 -15.67 -32.44
N TRP A 547 -46.66 -16.48 -31.67
CA TRP A 547 -45.76 -16.05 -30.60
C TRP A 547 -44.29 -16.45 -30.80
N HIS A 548 -43.94 -17.15 -31.88
CA HIS A 548 -42.57 -17.56 -32.17
C HIS A 548 -41.65 -16.33 -32.29
N PRO A 549 -40.44 -16.34 -31.68
CA PRO A 549 -39.50 -15.22 -31.74
C PRO A 549 -39.20 -14.73 -33.17
N ASP A 550 -39.07 -15.65 -34.14
CA ASP A 550 -38.82 -15.31 -35.55
C ASP A 550 -39.86 -14.40 -36.20
N LYS A 551 -41.13 -14.48 -35.80
CA LYS A 551 -42.17 -13.57 -36.29
C LYS A 551 -41.87 -12.12 -35.90
N TRP A 552 -41.21 -11.94 -34.77
CA TRP A 552 -40.90 -10.65 -34.18
C TRP A 552 -39.47 -10.20 -34.49
N HIS A 553 -38.62 -11.06 -35.07
CA HIS A 553 -37.24 -10.72 -35.42
C HIS A 553 -37.12 -9.57 -36.43
N ALA A 554 -38.04 -9.46 -37.41
CA ALA A 554 -38.09 -8.33 -38.33
C ALA A 554 -38.42 -6.98 -37.64
N LEU A 555 -39.04 -7.05 -36.46
CA LEU A 555 -39.37 -5.90 -35.61
C LEU A 555 -38.43 -5.77 -34.40
N ALA A 556 -37.47 -6.68 -34.23
CA ALA A 556 -36.58 -6.69 -33.08
C ALA A 556 -35.77 -5.39 -32.99
N ALA A 557 -35.39 -4.80 -34.13
CA ALA A 557 -34.71 -3.50 -34.17
C ALA A 557 -35.56 -2.34 -33.60
N ALA A 558 -36.89 -2.46 -33.63
CA ALA A 558 -37.83 -1.45 -33.10
C ALA A 558 -38.37 -1.80 -31.71
N LEU A 559 -38.25 -3.06 -31.28
CA LEU A 559 -38.67 -3.52 -29.97
C LEU A 559 -37.60 -3.23 -28.92
N PRO A 560 -37.95 -2.62 -27.78
CA PRO A 560 -37.06 -2.52 -26.64
C PRO A 560 -36.56 -3.91 -26.22
N PRO A 561 -35.29 -4.05 -25.76
CA PRO A 561 -34.71 -5.34 -25.36
C PRO A 561 -35.56 -6.13 -24.35
N VAL A 562 -36.31 -5.42 -23.50
CA VAL A 562 -37.25 -6.01 -22.52
C VAL A 562 -38.32 -6.87 -23.21
N TRP A 563 -38.93 -6.35 -24.28
CA TRP A 563 -39.97 -7.06 -25.03
C TRP A 563 -39.44 -8.23 -25.84
N GLN A 564 -38.21 -8.14 -26.35
CA GLN A 564 -37.57 -9.27 -27.02
C GLN A 564 -37.42 -10.47 -26.08
N GLN A 565 -36.96 -10.23 -24.85
CA GLN A 565 -36.86 -11.28 -23.83
C GLN A 565 -38.22 -11.79 -23.37
N GLU A 566 -39.22 -10.92 -23.27
CA GLU A 566 -40.57 -11.29 -22.86
C GLU A 566 -41.26 -12.19 -23.90
N LEU A 567 -41.13 -11.89 -25.18
CA LEU A 567 -41.65 -12.72 -26.26
C LEU A 567 -41.02 -14.12 -26.27
N VAL A 568 -39.71 -14.21 -25.97
CA VAL A 568 -39.02 -15.50 -25.76
C VAL A 568 -39.61 -16.24 -24.57
N GLY A 569 -39.87 -15.55 -23.46
CA GLY A 569 -40.52 -16.13 -22.28
C GLY A 569 -41.95 -16.61 -22.54
N ILE A 570 -42.75 -15.84 -23.27
CA ILE A 570 -44.11 -16.22 -23.69
C ILE A 570 -44.07 -17.48 -24.56
N TYR A 571 -43.15 -17.54 -25.52
CA TYR A 571 -42.98 -18.73 -26.36
C TYR A 571 -42.54 -19.96 -25.55
N ALA A 572 -41.68 -19.77 -24.54
CA ALA A 572 -41.31 -20.83 -23.61
C ALA A 572 -42.53 -21.35 -22.83
N LEU A 573 -43.43 -20.47 -22.36
CA LEU A 573 -44.67 -20.87 -21.69
C LEU A 573 -45.59 -21.69 -22.60
N ILE A 574 -45.75 -21.29 -23.86
CA ILE A 574 -46.54 -22.04 -24.86
C ILE A 574 -45.94 -23.42 -25.10
N THR A 575 -44.61 -23.50 -25.22
CA THR A 575 -43.88 -24.78 -25.41
C THR A 575 -44.04 -25.68 -24.19
N GLN A 576 -43.87 -25.13 -22.98
CA GLN A 576 -44.07 -25.86 -21.73
C GLN A 576 -45.50 -26.38 -21.58
N ALA A 577 -46.50 -25.58 -21.95
CA ALA A 577 -47.90 -25.99 -21.92
C ALA A 577 -48.18 -27.16 -22.88
N TYR A 578 -47.60 -27.13 -24.09
CA TYR A 578 -47.70 -28.26 -25.02
C TYR A 578 -47.03 -29.52 -24.47
N ASP A 579 -45.84 -29.41 -23.89
CA ASP A 579 -45.15 -30.54 -23.27
C ASP A 579 -45.94 -31.13 -22.10
N GLN A 580 -46.58 -30.28 -21.29
CA GLN A 580 -47.44 -30.73 -20.18
C GLN A 580 -48.69 -31.48 -20.65
N LEU A 581 -49.30 -31.07 -21.77
CA LEU A 581 -50.54 -31.67 -22.28
C LEU A 581 -50.32 -32.87 -23.21
N THR A 582 -49.07 -33.15 -23.60
CA THR A 582 -48.73 -34.27 -24.50
C THR A 582 -47.96 -35.41 -23.84
N ARG A 583 -47.42 -35.16 -22.64
CA ARG A 583 -47.02 -36.21 -21.69
C ARG A 583 -48.25 -36.98 -21.24
#